data_AF-A0A1H4V1G6-F1
#
_entry.id   AF-A0A1H4V1G6-F1
#
_cell.length_a   1.000
_cell.length_b   1.000
_cell.length_c   1.000
_cell.angle_alpha   90.00
_cell.angle_beta   90.00
_cell.angle_gamma   90.00
#
_symmetry.space_group_name_H-M   'P 1'
#
loop_
_entity.id
_entity.type
_entity.pdbx_description
1 polymer ?
#
loop_
_entity_poly.entity_id
_entity_poly.type
_entity_poly.pdbx_seq_one_letter_code
_entity_poly.pdbx_strand_id
1 'polypeptide(L)'
;MQVGSSQGELVPDTGRSWSDRLAVRWGRAEPTLTRLFLVAVFVVGLVAQFVKPVGDALADKVYLGGALLTVVGYVLYAEVQRLNSAHGAREEAEEALDAAVRRLDDEVQRLNSVLRPRAGEVVTPRQLEDEFEEALEAGGHVRLTAMGFTGETFAAPLKNILQGLSENRLRTVSLRVLVPDFTREIEVPGLVGADGKAGDSPEFRARLRHQTAEYESNLKYQIGRMAVARRGTLTVEFRVLHMSPSLKLYFINDDVVYEGIYDKIDLRPDPWTTGTPDRSGPETADGRLLDLIGYDSLLTRWSFDGGGHARTIIMRRRELFETLWKAARELPDAA
;
A
#
# COMPACT_ATOMS: atom_id res chain seq x y z
N MET A 1 30.94 -23.21 56.84
CA MET A 1 30.45 -22.50 58.03
C MET A 1 28.94 -22.56 57.98
N GLN A 2 28.35 -23.39 58.85
CA GLN A 2 26.91 -23.59 59.04
C GLN A 2 26.24 -22.37 59.68
N VAL A 3 24.91 -22.34 59.55
CA VAL A 3 23.84 -22.11 60.54
C VAL A 3 22.78 -21.23 59.86
N GLY A 4 21.48 -21.50 59.85
CA GLY A 4 20.61 -22.50 60.47
C GLY A 4 19.19 -22.20 59.97
N SER A 5 18.45 -23.21 59.52
CA SER A 5 17.31 -23.81 60.25
C SER A 5 16.11 -22.87 60.48
N SER A 6 15.01 -23.17 59.79
CA SER A 6 13.67 -23.09 60.36
C SER A 6 12.87 -24.29 59.86
N GLN A 7 12.40 -25.09 60.82
CA GLN A 7 11.54 -26.25 60.66
C GLN A 7 10.11 -25.80 60.32
N GLY A 8 9.39 -26.65 59.59
CA GLY A 8 7.97 -26.54 59.31
C GLY A 8 7.46 -27.83 58.67
N GLU A 9 7.24 -28.82 59.54
CA GLU A 9 6.34 -29.97 59.49
C GLU A 9 5.79 -30.57 58.17
N LEU A 10 5.79 -31.90 58.20
CA LEU A 10 5.24 -32.87 57.26
C LEU A 10 3.71 -32.83 57.20
N VAL A 11 3.15 -32.79 55.99
CA VAL A 11 1.93 -33.55 55.64
C VAL A 11 2.06 -34.04 54.18
N PRO A 12 1.96 -35.36 53.90
CA PRO A 12 2.00 -35.88 52.54
C PRO A 12 0.57 -35.89 51.96
N ASP A 13 0.27 -35.04 50.99
CA ASP A 13 -1.01 -35.14 50.27
C ASP A 13 -0.85 -35.97 48.99
N THR A 14 -0.63 -37.27 49.20
CA THR A 14 -0.90 -38.30 48.19
C THR A 14 -2.40 -38.55 48.20
N GLY A 15 -3.13 -37.85 47.33
CA GLY A 15 -4.57 -38.01 47.30
C GLY A 15 -5.27 -37.25 46.19
N ARG A 16 -4.77 -37.28 44.95
CA ARG A 16 -5.61 -36.92 43.80
C ARG A 16 -6.81 -37.88 43.78
N SER A 17 -7.90 -37.43 44.39
CA SER A 17 -9.10 -38.21 44.57
C SER A 17 -9.60 -38.67 43.21
N TRP A 18 -9.99 -39.94 43.13
CA TRP A 18 -10.71 -40.50 42.00
C TRP A 18 -11.94 -39.66 41.61
N SER A 19 -12.48 -38.86 42.54
CA SER A 19 -13.59 -37.93 42.29
C SER A 19 -13.25 -36.82 41.29
N ASP A 20 -12.03 -36.28 41.28
CA ASP A 20 -11.66 -35.18 40.36
C ASP A 20 -11.48 -35.67 38.92
N ARG A 21 -11.04 -36.93 38.75
CA ARG A 21 -10.95 -37.57 37.43
C ARG A 21 -12.33 -38.04 36.93
N LEU A 22 -13.26 -38.35 37.82
CA LEU A 22 -14.65 -38.62 37.47
C LEU A 22 -15.40 -37.33 37.10
N ALA A 23 -15.15 -36.21 37.78
CA ALA A 23 -15.79 -34.92 37.49
C ALA A 23 -15.43 -34.39 36.09
N VAL A 24 -14.16 -34.49 35.68
CA VAL A 24 -13.71 -34.07 34.33
C VAL A 24 -14.26 -35.00 33.23
N ARG A 25 -14.57 -36.27 33.55
CA ARG A 25 -15.19 -37.22 32.62
C ARG A 25 -16.72 -37.07 32.57
N TRP A 26 -17.35 -36.58 33.64
CA TRP A 26 -18.78 -36.28 33.72
C TRP A 26 -19.16 -34.99 32.98
N GLY A 27 -18.33 -33.93 33.06
CA GLY A 27 -18.59 -32.65 32.39
C GLY A 27 -18.54 -32.71 30.85
N ARG A 28 -17.99 -33.78 30.27
CA ARG A 28 -17.98 -34.02 28.82
C ARG A 28 -19.06 -35.02 28.35
N ALA A 29 -19.69 -35.74 29.29
CA ALA A 29 -20.74 -36.71 29.00
C ALA A 29 -22.15 -36.08 29.01
N GLU A 30 -22.31 -34.97 29.72
CA GLU A 30 -23.61 -34.30 29.95
C GLU A 30 -24.38 -33.91 28.67
N PRO A 31 -23.77 -33.37 27.60
CA PRO A 31 -24.52 -32.99 26.39
C PRO A 31 -24.99 -34.22 25.61
N THR A 32 -24.15 -35.26 25.55
CA THR A 32 -24.41 -36.47 24.78
C THR A 32 -25.44 -37.34 25.47
N LEU A 33 -25.37 -37.49 26.80
CA LEU A 33 -26.36 -38.24 27.58
C LEU A 33 -27.72 -37.56 27.57
N THR A 34 -27.76 -36.23 27.67
CA THR A 34 -29.01 -35.47 27.60
C THR A 34 -29.63 -35.55 26.20
N ARG A 35 -28.83 -35.48 25.13
CA ARG A 35 -29.31 -35.75 23.76
C ARG A 35 -29.85 -37.17 23.62
N LEU A 36 -29.13 -38.17 24.12
CA LEU A 36 -29.51 -39.58 23.99
C LEU A 36 -30.79 -39.88 24.78
N PHE A 37 -30.96 -39.24 25.94
CA PHE A 37 -32.18 -39.30 26.75
C PHE A 37 -33.36 -38.60 26.05
N LEU A 38 -33.16 -37.40 25.49
CA LEU A 38 -34.21 -36.70 24.74
C LEU A 38 -34.64 -37.45 23.48
N VAL A 39 -33.68 -38.04 22.75
CA VAL A 39 -33.97 -38.91 21.60
C VAL A 39 -34.72 -40.17 22.05
N ALA A 40 -34.31 -40.81 23.13
CA ALA A 40 -35.01 -41.97 23.66
C ALA A 40 -36.46 -41.63 24.06
N VAL A 41 -36.68 -40.49 24.70
CA VAL A 41 -38.04 -40.07 25.07
C VAL A 41 -38.86 -39.68 23.84
N PHE A 42 -38.27 -39.00 22.86
CA PHE A 42 -38.93 -38.69 21.59
C PHE A 42 -39.34 -39.95 20.85
N VAL A 43 -38.45 -40.95 20.75
CA VAL A 43 -38.73 -42.25 20.14
C VAL A 43 -39.85 -42.99 20.89
N VAL A 44 -39.83 -42.98 22.23
CA VAL A 44 -40.89 -43.59 23.04
C VAL A 44 -42.24 -42.87 22.84
N GLY A 45 -42.25 -41.54 22.77
CA GLY A 45 -43.45 -40.75 22.48
C GLY A 45 -44.01 -41.00 21.07
N LEU A 46 -43.13 -41.18 20.08
CA LEU A 46 -43.51 -41.49 18.71
C LEU A 46 -44.07 -42.91 18.61
N VAL A 47 -43.44 -43.91 19.25
CA VAL A 47 -43.95 -45.30 19.33
C VAL A 47 -45.31 -45.36 20.04
N ALA A 48 -45.52 -44.55 21.07
CA ALA A 48 -46.80 -44.48 21.80
C ALA A 48 -47.98 -43.98 20.92
N GLN A 49 -47.71 -43.19 19.88
CA GLN A 49 -48.74 -42.74 18.92
C GLN A 49 -49.17 -43.84 17.93
N PHE A 50 -48.31 -44.82 17.67
CA PHE A 50 -48.57 -45.88 16.69
C PHE A 50 -48.96 -47.23 17.30
N VAL A 51 -48.75 -47.43 18.61
CA VAL A 51 -49.01 -48.69 19.32
C VAL A 51 -50.03 -48.48 20.46
N LYS A 52 -51.31 -48.80 20.18
CA LYS A 52 -52.44 -48.66 21.12
C LYS A 52 -52.19 -49.09 22.58
N PRO A 53 -51.58 -50.26 22.89
CA PRO A 53 -51.38 -50.67 24.28
C PRO A 53 -50.37 -49.82 25.08
N VAL A 54 -49.52 -49.03 24.40
CA VAL A 54 -48.56 -48.12 25.06
C VAL A 54 -49.21 -46.77 25.40
N GLY A 55 -50.14 -46.30 24.54
CA GLY A 55 -50.93 -45.09 24.78
C GLY A 55 -51.85 -45.20 25.99
N ASP A 56 -52.49 -46.35 26.20
CA ASP A 56 -53.41 -46.59 27.32
C ASP A 56 -52.68 -46.65 28.69
N ALA A 57 -51.42 -47.11 28.73
CA ALA A 57 -50.62 -47.14 29.95
C ALA A 57 -50.02 -45.77 30.36
N LEU A 58 -49.94 -44.83 29.41
CA LEU A 58 -49.44 -43.47 29.62
C LEU A 58 -50.57 -42.48 29.94
N ALA A 59 -51.80 -42.74 29.48
CA ALA A 59 -52.97 -41.91 29.75
C ALA A 59 -53.27 -41.74 31.26
N ASP A 60 -52.96 -42.75 32.07
CA ASP A 60 -53.15 -42.74 33.53
C ASP A 60 -52.02 -42.02 34.30
N LYS A 61 -51.01 -41.48 33.60
CA LYS A 61 -49.82 -40.82 34.18
C LYS A 61 -49.54 -39.44 33.59
N VAL A 62 -50.57 -38.59 33.56
CA VAL A 62 -50.49 -37.16 33.17
C VAL A 62 -49.35 -36.41 33.89
N TYR A 63 -49.02 -36.79 35.12
CA TYR A 63 -47.90 -36.21 35.88
C TYR A 63 -46.52 -36.49 35.29
N LEU A 64 -46.35 -37.61 34.57
CA LEU A 64 -45.07 -37.98 33.97
C LEU A 64 -44.76 -37.13 32.72
N GLY A 65 -45.79 -36.73 31.97
CA GLY A 65 -45.65 -35.84 30.80
C GLY A 65 -45.26 -34.41 31.18
N GLY A 66 -45.82 -33.88 32.29
CA GLY A 66 -45.47 -32.54 32.79
C GLY A 66 -44.04 -32.45 33.33
N ALA A 67 -43.59 -33.46 34.09
CA ALA A 67 -42.22 -33.54 34.59
C ALA A 67 -41.20 -33.57 33.43
N LEU A 68 -41.51 -34.31 32.37
CA LEU A 68 -40.62 -34.46 31.24
C LEU A 68 -40.56 -33.21 30.36
N LEU A 69 -41.69 -32.53 30.16
CA LEU A 69 -41.74 -31.22 29.49
C LEU A 69 -40.89 -30.17 30.24
N THR A 70 -40.90 -30.22 31.57
CA THR A 70 -40.16 -29.27 32.41
C THR A 70 -38.65 -29.49 32.29
N VAL A 71 -38.21 -30.76 32.27
CA VAL A 71 -36.81 -31.12 32.06
C VAL A 71 -36.33 -30.71 30.66
N VAL A 72 -37.13 -30.96 29.62
CA VAL A 72 -36.81 -30.54 28.24
C VAL A 72 -36.72 -29.01 28.16
N GLY A 73 -37.66 -28.29 28.78
CA GLY A 73 -37.66 -26.83 28.84
C GLY A 73 -36.41 -26.27 29.54
N TYR A 74 -35.99 -26.87 30.66
CA TYR A 74 -34.79 -26.46 31.39
C TYR A 74 -33.51 -26.67 30.57
N VAL A 75 -33.39 -27.82 29.88
CA VAL A 75 -32.23 -28.12 29.03
C VAL A 75 -32.14 -27.15 27.84
N LEU A 76 -33.27 -26.85 27.19
CA LEU A 76 -33.31 -25.89 26.09
C LEU A 76 -32.96 -24.47 26.57
N TYR A 77 -33.49 -24.06 27.73
CA TYR A 77 -33.15 -22.76 28.32
C TYR A 77 -31.66 -22.66 28.63
N ALA A 78 -31.06 -23.69 29.23
CA ALA A 78 -29.63 -23.71 29.54
C ALA A 78 -28.75 -23.63 28.28
N GLU A 79 -29.11 -24.33 27.20
CA GLU A 79 -28.34 -24.28 25.96
C GLU A 79 -28.51 -22.95 25.22
N VAL A 80 -29.71 -22.36 25.23
CA VAL A 80 -29.95 -21.00 24.71
C VAL A 80 -29.16 -19.96 25.52
N GLN A 81 -29.14 -20.06 26.84
CA GLN A 81 -28.37 -19.17 27.71
C GLN A 81 -26.86 -19.25 27.38
N ARG A 82 -26.35 -20.45 27.15
CA ARG A 82 -24.95 -20.72 26.80
C ARG A 82 -24.58 -20.23 25.39
N LEU A 83 -25.50 -20.35 24.43
CA LEU A 83 -25.32 -19.81 23.09
C LEU A 83 -25.31 -18.28 23.08
N ASN A 84 -26.16 -17.64 23.88
CA ASN A 84 -26.18 -16.18 24.02
C ASN A 84 -24.92 -15.64 24.68
N SER A 85 -24.42 -16.30 25.74
CA SER A 85 -23.17 -15.86 26.38
C SER A 85 -21.95 -16.04 25.48
N ALA A 86 -21.93 -17.10 24.64
CA ALA A 86 -20.88 -17.29 23.64
C ALA A 86 -20.93 -16.25 22.51
N HIS A 87 -22.13 -15.82 22.09
CA HIS A 87 -22.27 -14.72 21.12
C HIS A 87 -21.81 -13.38 21.72
N GLY A 88 -22.22 -13.05 22.95
CA GLY A 88 -21.76 -11.82 23.62
C GLY A 88 -20.24 -11.77 23.79
N ALA A 89 -19.62 -12.88 24.20
CA ALA A 89 -18.15 -12.96 24.30
C ALA A 89 -17.44 -12.82 22.94
N ARG A 90 -18.09 -13.20 21.84
CA ARG A 90 -17.56 -13.03 20.48
C ARG A 90 -17.67 -11.57 20.03
N GLU A 91 -18.80 -10.92 20.27
CA GLU A 91 -19.00 -9.50 19.96
C GLU A 91 -17.99 -8.64 20.74
N GLU A 92 -17.80 -8.91 22.04
CA GLU A 92 -16.78 -8.24 22.87
C GLU A 92 -15.36 -8.45 22.33
N ALA A 93 -15.05 -9.66 21.84
CA ALA A 93 -13.75 -9.96 21.26
C ALA A 93 -13.52 -9.27 19.90
N GLU A 94 -14.57 -9.16 19.07
CA GLU A 94 -14.54 -8.42 17.80
C GLU A 94 -14.36 -6.92 18.06
N GLU A 95 -15.06 -6.34 19.04
CA GLU A 95 -14.88 -4.94 19.45
C GLU A 95 -13.47 -4.67 20.01
N ALA A 96 -12.95 -5.58 20.84
CA ALA A 96 -11.59 -5.46 21.38
C ALA A 96 -10.52 -5.56 20.28
N LEU A 97 -10.75 -6.41 19.27
CA LEU A 97 -9.88 -6.52 18.10
C LEU A 97 -9.92 -5.24 17.26
N ASP A 98 -11.11 -4.72 16.97
CA ASP A 98 -11.27 -3.46 16.24
C ASP A 98 -10.59 -2.29 16.96
N ALA A 99 -10.72 -2.21 18.29
CA ALA A 99 -10.04 -1.21 19.09
C ALA A 99 -8.51 -1.38 19.05
N ALA A 100 -8.01 -2.62 19.09
CA ALA A 100 -6.58 -2.92 18.98
C ALA A 100 -6.03 -2.57 17.60
N VAL A 101 -6.77 -2.87 16.51
CA VAL A 101 -6.42 -2.51 15.13
C VAL A 101 -6.34 -1.00 14.97
N ARG A 102 -7.35 -0.25 15.45
CA ARG A 102 -7.32 1.22 15.42
C ARG A 102 -6.12 1.79 16.15
N ARG A 103 -5.83 1.28 17.34
CA ARG A 103 -4.67 1.72 18.13
C ARG A 103 -3.34 1.41 17.42
N LEU A 104 -3.26 0.27 16.75
CA LEU A 104 -2.09 -0.09 15.97
C LEU A 104 -1.93 0.84 14.76
N ASP A 105 -3.03 1.16 14.08
CA ASP A 105 -3.05 2.12 12.97
C ASP A 105 -2.61 3.52 13.43
N ASP A 106 -3.11 4.00 14.58
CA ASP A 106 -2.71 5.27 15.17
C ASP A 106 -1.21 5.32 15.49
N GLU A 107 -0.65 4.25 16.07
CA GLU A 107 0.78 4.20 16.41
C GLU A 107 1.66 4.06 15.15
N VAL A 108 1.20 3.32 14.14
CA VAL A 108 1.87 3.26 12.83
C VAL A 108 1.86 4.63 12.16
N GLN A 109 0.73 5.33 12.15
CA GLN A 109 0.64 6.70 11.62
C GLN A 109 1.56 7.65 12.39
N ARG A 110 1.63 7.52 13.72
CA ARG A 110 2.52 8.32 14.57
C ARG A 110 3.98 8.04 14.27
N LEU A 111 4.40 6.78 14.17
CA LEU A 111 5.76 6.40 13.81
C LEU A 111 6.11 6.87 12.40
N ASN A 112 5.20 6.71 11.44
CA ASN A 112 5.35 7.25 10.09
C ASN A 112 5.51 8.78 10.10
N SER A 113 4.80 9.50 10.97
CA SER A 113 4.98 10.96 11.09
C SER A 113 6.37 11.37 11.60
N VAL A 114 7.03 10.51 12.39
CA VAL A 114 8.38 10.73 12.92
C VAL A 114 9.45 10.36 11.91
N LEU A 115 9.20 9.33 11.10
CA LEU A 115 10.13 8.81 10.10
C LEU A 115 10.03 9.53 8.75
N ARG A 116 8.90 10.17 8.45
CA ARG A 116 8.73 10.94 7.22
C ARG A 116 9.69 12.13 7.19
N PRO A 117 10.36 12.39 6.05
CA PRO A 117 11.28 13.52 5.94
C PRO A 117 10.54 14.83 6.23
N ARG A 118 11.18 15.69 7.03
CA ARG A 118 10.63 17.00 7.39
C ARG A 118 10.56 17.89 6.16
N ALA A 119 9.65 18.87 6.18
CA ALA A 119 9.62 19.86 5.11
C ALA A 119 10.93 20.64 5.06
N GLY A 120 11.50 20.76 3.86
CA GLY A 120 12.81 21.34 3.60
C GLY A 120 13.97 20.36 3.77
N GLU A 121 13.70 19.08 4.08
CA GLU A 121 14.72 18.06 4.17
C GLU A 121 15.18 17.60 2.79
N VAL A 122 16.48 17.34 2.68
CA VAL A 122 17.09 16.77 1.49
C VAL A 122 16.89 15.26 1.51
N VAL A 123 16.30 14.75 0.44
CA VAL A 123 15.86 13.37 0.31
C VAL A 123 16.41 12.72 -0.97
N THR A 124 16.44 11.41 -0.95
CA THR A 124 16.87 10.58 -2.07
C THR A 124 15.70 10.32 -3.04
N PRO A 125 15.98 10.00 -4.32
CA PRO A 125 14.97 9.53 -5.27
C PRO A 125 14.17 8.32 -4.76
N ARG A 126 14.80 7.43 -4.00
CA ARG A 126 14.13 6.26 -3.41
C ARG A 126 13.00 6.66 -2.45
N GLN A 127 13.20 7.70 -1.64
CA GLN A 127 12.15 8.18 -0.73
C GLN A 127 10.96 8.79 -1.49
N LEU A 128 11.20 9.38 -2.67
CA LEU A 128 10.11 9.81 -3.56
C LEU A 128 9.33 8.60 -4.10
N GLU A 129 10.03 7.54 -4.51
CA GLU A 129 9.40 6.31 -4.98
C GLU A 129 8.55 5.65 -3.89
N ASP A 130 9.07 5.56 -2.66
CA ASP A 130 8.34 5.04 -1.51
C ASP A 130 7.05 5.83 -1.27
N GLU A 131 7.10 7.18 -1.33
CA GLU A 131 5.91 8.01 -1.14
C GLU A 131 4.91 7.94 -2.31
N PHE A 132 5.39 7.71 -3.55
CA PHE A 132 4.50 7.39 -4.67
C PHE A 132 3.75 6.07 -4.43
N GLU A 133 4.45 5.03 -3.99
CA GLU A 133 3.85 3.73 -3.68
C GLU A 133 2.81 3.85 -2.58
N GLU A 134 3.14 4.52 -1.47
CA GLU A 134 2.21 4.77 -0.37
C GLU A 134 0.94 5.51 -0.84
N ALA A 135 1.11 6.61 -1.60
CA ALA A 135 -0.01 7.40 -2.08
C ALA A 135 -0.91 6.60 -3.02
N LEU A 136 -0.33 5.78 -3.90
CA LEU A 136 -1.09 4.95 -4.83
C LEU A 136 -1.77 3.79 -4.12
N GLU A 137 -1.12 3.14 -3.17
CA GLU A 137 -1.70 2.02 -2.42
C GLU A 137 -2.88 2.45 -1.56
N ALA A 138 -2.79 3.61 -0.89
CA ALA A 138 -3.88 4.20 -0.11
C ALA A 138 -5.20 4.32 -0.91
N GLY A 139 -5.14 4.42 -2.23
CA GLY A 139 -6.30 4.41 -3.12
C GLY A 139 -7.00 5.77 -3.21
N GLY A 140 -8.28 5.76 -3.58
CA GLY A 140 -9.03 6.98 -3.84
C GLY A 140 -8.59 7.70 -5.12
N HIS A 141 -8.61 9.03 -5.12
CA HIS A 141 -8.16 9.84 -6.24
C HIS A 141 -6.74 10.36 -6.00
N VAL A 142 -5.78 9.86 -6.79
CA VAL A 142 -4.36 10.23 -6.70
C VAL A 142 -3.94 10.95 -7.96
N ARG A 143 -3.37 12.14 -7.82
CA ARG A 143 -2.77 12.90 -8.91
C ARG A 143 -1.27 12.99 -8.70
N LEU A 144 -0.51 12.40 -9.61
CA LEU A 144 0.95 12.53 -9.63
C LEU A 144 1.35 13.41 -10.82
N THR A 145 2.15 14.43 -10.54
CA THR A 145 2.57 15.39 -11.57
C THR A 145 4.08 15.51 -11.56
N ALA A 146 4.70 15.50 -12.74
CA ALA A 146 6.14 15.61 -12.89
C ALA A 146 6.51 16.70 -13.90
N MET A 147 7.57 17.44 -13.60
CA MET A 147 8.33 18.25 -14.53
C MET A 147 9.79 17.82 -14.44
N GLY A 148 10.39 17.45 -15.56
CA GLY A 148 11.76 16.97 -15.58
C GLY A 148 12.32 16.88 -16.99
N PHE A 149 13.45 16.20 -17.13
CA PHE A 149 14.22 16.09 -18.37
C PHE A 149 13.57 15.15 -19.40
N THR A 150 13.64 13.84 -19.21
CA THR A 150 13.01 12.85 -20.12
C THR A 150 11.77 12.20 -19.52
N GLY A 151 11.45 12.52 -18.26
CA GLY A 151 10.45 11.81 -17.47
C GLY A 151 10.94 10.47 -16.89
N GLU A 152 12.18 10.06 -17.15
CA GLU A 152 12.75 8.76 -16.72
C GLU A 152 12.56 8.46 -15.22
N THR A 153 13.04 9.37 -14.36
CA THR A 153 13.00 9.24 -12.89
C THR A 153 11.58 9.17 -12.34
N PHE A 154 10.57 9.53 -13.14
CA PHE A 154 9.15 9.41 -12.78
C PHE A 154 8.52 8.17 -13.40
N ALA A 155 8.67 7.98 -14.70
CA ALA A 155 7.96 6.97 -15.46
C ALA A 155 8.46 5.54 -15.18
N ALA A 156 9.77 5.35 -15.04
CA ALA A 156 10.32 4.02 -14.82
C ALA A 156 9.92 3.42 -13.46
N PRO A 157 10.04 4.14 -12.32
CA PRO A 157 9.54 3.64 -11.04
C PRO A 157 8.03 3.47 -11.02
N LEU A 158 7.27 4.45 -11.55
CA LEU A 158 5.81 4.35 -11.55
C LEU A 158 5.28 3.18 -12.35
N LYS A 159 5.90 2.84 -13.48
CA LYS A 159 5.55 1.63 -14.23
C LYS A 159 5.62 0.39 -13.33
N ASN A 160 6.65 0.28 -12.49
CA ASN A 160 6.82 -0.87 -11.60
C ASN A 160 5.80 -0.84 -10.45
N ILE A 161 5.62 0.32 -9.82
CA ILE A 161 4.64 0.51 -8.73
C ILE A 161 3.22 0.16 -9.21
N LEU A 162 2.77 0.71 -10.34
CA LEU A 162 1.44 0.44 -10.91
C LEU A 162 1.23 -1.07 -11.22
N GLN A 163 2.31 -1.78 -11.54
CA GLN A 163 2.27 -3.24 -11.75
C GLN A 163 2.26 -4.04 -10.44
N GLY A 164 2.72 -3.46 -9.34
CA GLY A 164 2.69 -4.04 -8.00
C GLY A 164 1.37 -3.82 -7.26
N LEU A 165 0.58 -2.81 -7.64
CA LEU A 165 -0.58 -2.38 -6.87
C LEU A 165 -1.58 -3.49 -6.50
N SER A 166 -2.10 -3.42 -5.28
CA SER A 166 -3.25 -4.21 -4.81
C SER A 166 -4.52 -4.01 -5.66
N GLU A 167 -5.39 -5.03 -5.70
CA GLU A 167 -6.70 -4.90 -6.34
C GLU A 167 -7.54 -3.83 -5.64
N ASN A 168 -7.97 -2.80 -6.38
CA ASN A 168 -8.87 -1.76 -5.90
C ASN A 168 -9.53 -1.07 -7.09
N ARG A 169 -10.81 -1.37 -7.35
CA ARG A 169 -11.54 -0.83 -8.50
C ARG A 169 -11.93 0.65 -8.36
N LEU A 170 -11.95 1.17 -7.13
CA LEU A 170 -12.35 2.55 -6.85
C LEU A 170 -11.17 3.52 -6.99
N ARG A 171 -9.94 3.00 -7.07
CA ARG A 171 -8.73 3.79 -7.28
C ARG A 171 -8.79 4.51 -8.64
N THR A 172 -8.45 5.80 -8.62
CA THR A 172 -8.33 6.64 -9.81
C THR A 172 -7.00 7.36 -9.77
N VAL A 173 -6.15 7.12 -10.77
CA VAL A 173 -4.80 7.70 -10.86
C VAL A 173 -4.73 8.63 -12.06
N SER A 174 -4.21 9.83 -11.86
CA SER A 174 -3.98 10.81 -12.92
C SER A 174 -2.51 11.22 -12.97
N LEU A 175 -1.86 10.95 -14.10
CA LEU A 175 -0.45 11.28 -14.33
C LEU A 175 -0.34 12.44 -15.32
N ARG A 176 0.41 13.48 -14.94
CA ARG A 176 0.77 14.60 -15.81
C ARG A 176 2.28 14.75 -15.85
N VAL A 177 2.88 14.76 -17.04
CA VAL A 177 4.34 14.84 -17.20
C VAL A 177 4.71 15.95 -18.18
N LEU A 178 5.47 16.94 -17.71
CA LEU A 178 5.99 18.04 -18.51
C LEU A 178 7.49 17.84 -18.75
N VAL A 179 7.89 17.86 -20.01
CA VAL A 179 9.28 17.66 -20.45
C VAL A 179 9.68 18.70 -21.51
N PRO A 180 10.98 18.90 -21.79
CA PRO A 180 11.43 19.76 -22.86
C PRO A 180 10.93 19.31 -24.23
N ASP A 181 10.67 20.29 -25.08
CA ASP A 181 10.38 20.07 -26.50
C ASP A 181 11.68 19.85 -27.29
N PHE A 182 12.02 18.58 -27.45
CA PHE A 182 13.12 18.10 -28.27
C PHE A 182 12.79 18.07 -29.77
N THR A 183 11.74 18.73 -30.27
CA THR A 183 11.57 18.93 -31.72
C THR A 183 12.33 20.16 -32.23
N ARG A 184 12.86 20.99 -31.32
CA ARG A 184 13.53 22.25 -31.61
C ARG A 184 14.99 22.21 -31.16
N GLU A 185 15.81 23.07 -31.77
CA GLU A 185 17.20 23.33 -31.37
C GLU A 185 17.34 23.67 -29.90
N ILE A 186 18.29 23.01 -29.23
CA ILE A 186 18.55 23.20 -27.81
C ILE A 186 20.04 23.03 -27.53
N GLU A 187 20.62 23.97 -26.77
CA GLU A 187 22.05 23.93 -26.45
C GLU A 187 22.37 22.91 -25.35
N VAL A 188 21.46 22.76 -24.39
CA VAL A 188 21.64 21.91 -23.21
C VAL A 188 20.36 21.11 -22.95
N PRO A 189 20.40 19.78 -23.09
CA PRO A 189 21.55 18.95 -23.49
C PRO A 189 21.96 19.14 -24.95
N GLY A 190 23.23 18.88 -25.28
CA GLY A 190 23.78 19.15 -26.62
C GLY A 190 25.20 18.66 -26.84
N LEU A 191 25.93 19.28 -27.77
CA LEU A 191 27.36 19.04 -28.03
C LEU A 191 28.20 20.22 -27.55
N VAL A 192 29.43 19.95 -27.12
CA VAL A 192 30.43 20.99 -26.87
C VAL A 192 31.25 21.20 -28.13
N GLY A 193 31.27 22.43 -28.65
CA GLY A 193 32.07 22.80 -29.82
C GLY A 193 33.54 23.08 -29.48
N ALA A 194 34.35 23.30 -30.52
CA ALA A 194 35.78 23.60 -30.40
C ALA A 194 36.09 24.88 -29.61
N ASP A 195 35.13 25.81 -29.52
CA ASP A 195 35.21 27.03 -28.70
C ASP A 195 34.81 26.78 -27.23
N GLY A 196 34.50 25.54 -26.86
CA GLY A 196 34.04 25.14 -25.54
C GLY A 196 32.60 25.54 -25.22
N LYS A 197 31.80 25.96 -26.23
CA LYS A 197 30.39 26.34 -26.04
C LYS A 197 29.45 25.19 -26.33
N ALA A 198 28.34 25.16 -25.60
CA ALA A 198 27.27 24.21 -25.85
C ALA A 198 26.51 24.61 -27.12
N GLY A 199 26.21 23.63 -27.96
CA GLY A 199 25.46 23.78 -29.19
C GLY A 199 24.53 22.60 -29.39
N ASP A 200 23.69 22.69 -30.41
CA ASP A 200 22.71 21.67 -30.69
C ASP A 200 23.34 20.32 -31.08
N SER A 201 22.64 19.24 -30.75
CA SER A 201 22.96 17.88 -31.23
C SER A 201 21.69 17.22 -31.78
N PRO A 202 21.50 17.23 -33.12
CA PRO A 202 20.30 16.66 -33.73
C PRO A 202 20.07 15.19 -33.41
N GLU A 203 21.12 14.38 -33.43
CA GLU A 203 21.09 12.94 -33.15
C GLU A 203 20.77 12.69 -31.68
N PHE A 204 21.40 13.44 -30.76
CA PHE A 204 21.11 13.28 -29.33
C PHE A 204 19.68 13.69 -29.02
N ARG A 205 19.22 14.80 -29.57
CA ARG A 205 17.85 15.26 -29.43
C ARG A 205 16.85 14.23 -30.00
N ALA A 206 17.13 13.61 -31.14
CA ALA A 206 16.30 12.55 -31.69
C ALA A 206 16.21 11.34 -30.75
N ARG A 207 17.33 10.95 -30.12
CA ARG A 207 17.33 9.92 -29.07
C ARG A 207 16.46 10.32 -27.87
N LEU A 208 16.58 11.55 -27.37
CA LEU A 208 15.80 12.04 -26.23
C LEU A 208 14.30 12.09 -26.53
N ARG A 209 13.92 12.45 -27.76
CA ARG A 209 12.53 12.33 -28.23
C ARG A 209 12.03 10.90 -28.16
N HIS A 210 12.80 9.96 -28.73
CA HIS A 210 12.43 8.54 -28.71
C HIS A 210 12.27 8.02 -27.28
N GLN A 211 13.24 8.31 -26.41
CA GLN A 211 13.20 7.92 -25.01
C GLN A 211 11.98 8.48 -24.27
N THR A 212 11.65 9.76 -24.48
CA THR A 212 10.47 10.40 -23.90
C THR A 212 9.17 9.73 -24.36
N ALA A 213 9.03 9.47 -25.67
CA ALA A 213 7.88 8.78 -26.23
C ALA A 213 7.74 7.33 -25.71
N GLU A 214 8.87 6.65 -25.53
CA GLU A 214 8.90 5.30 -24.95
C GLU A 214 8.38 5.30 -23.50
N TYR A 215 8.77 6.27 -22.67
CA TYR A 215 8.24 6.39 -21.31
C TYR A 215 6.74 6.69 -21.28
N GLU A 216 6.26 7.59 -22.15
CA GLU A 216 4.83 7.85 -22.28
C GLU A 216 4.08 6.57 -22.66
N SER A 217 4.53 5.87 -23.71
CA SER A 217 3.92 4.63 -24.19
C SER A 217 3.89 3.55 -23.10
N ASN A 218 4.99 3.39 -22.37
CA ASN A 218 5.10 2.45 -21.25
C ASN A 218 4.07 2.71 -20.13
N LEU A 219 3.80 3.98 -19.81
CA LEU A 219 2.79 4.38 -18.83
C LEU A 219 1.37 4.23 -19.39
N LYS A 220 1.12 4.66 -20.63
CA LYS A 220 -0.17 4.46 -21.32
C LYS A 220 -0.55 2.97 -21.40
N TYR A 221 0.43 2.09 -21.60
CA TYR A 221 0.21 0.64 -21.57
C TYR A 221 -0.31 0.13 -20.21
N GLN A 222 0.00 0.82 -19.10
CA GLN A 222 -0.53 0.46 -17.78
C GLN A 222 -2.04 0.71 -17.66
N ILE A 223 -2.65 1.56 -18.51
CA ILE A 223 -4.09 1.82 -18.48
C ILE A 223 -4.87 0.51 -18.69
N GLY A 224 -4.52 -0.23 -19.74
CA GLY A 224 -5.15 -1.53 -20.03
C GLY A 224 -4.82 -2.58 -18.96
N ARG A 225 -3.56 -2.62 -18.48
CA ARG A 225 -3.15 -3.59 -17.46
C ARG A 225 -3.87 -3.39 -16.13
N MET A 226 -4.00 -2.15 -15.67
CA MET A 226 -4.74 -1.84 -14.45
C MET A 226 -6.21 -2.22 -14.56
N ALA A 227 -6.84 -1.98 -15.71
CA ALA A 227 -8.22 -2.36 -15.96
C ALA A 227 -8.41 -3.89 -15.87
N VAL A 228 -7.56 -4.67 -16.57
CA VAL A 228 -7.61 -6.14 -16.54
C VAL A 228 -7.36 -6.68 -15.13
N ALA A 229 -6.39 -6.12 -14.42
CA ALA A 229 -6.03 -6.51 -13.06
C ALA A 229 -6.95 -5.93 -11.97
N ARG A 230 -8.02 -5.18 -12.34
CA ARG A 230 -8.97 -4.56 -11.38
C ARG A 230 -8.30 -3.63 -10.36
N ARG A 231 -7.23 -2.95 -10.77
CA ARG A 231 -6.42 -2.04 -9.93
C ARG A 231 -6.85 -0.58 -9.99
N GLY A 232 -7.96 -0.30 -10.65
CA GLY A 232 -8.55 1.02 -10.76
C GLY A 232 -8.48 1.57 -12.18
N THR A 233 -8.57 2.90 -12.29
CA THR A 233 -8.45 3.64 -13.55
C THR A 233 -7.18 4.48 -13.56
N LEU A 234 -6.63 4.69 -14.75
CA LEU A 234 -5.40 5.46 -14.97
C LEU A 234 -5.60 6.41 -16.16
N THR A 235 -5.17 7.65 -15.99
CA THR A 235 -5.00 8.62 -17.08
C THR A 235 -3.55 9.07 -17.14
N VAL A 236 -3.02 9.24 -18.35
CA VAL A 236 -1.62 9.60 -18.60
C VAL A 236 -1.58 10.69 -19.65
N GLU A 237 -1.02 11.84 -19.30
CA GLU A 237 -0.86 12.98 -20.20
C GLU A 237 0.60 13.46 -20.17
N PHE A 238 1.26 13.48 -21.33
CA PHE A 238 2.55 14.11 -21.51
C PHE A 238 2.40 15.39 -22.33
N ARG A 239 3.11 16.43 -21.90
CA ARG A 239 3.22 17.69 -22.63
C ARG A 239 4.67 18.11 -22.76
N VAL A 240 4.93 18.87 -23.83
CA VAL A 240 6.23 19.42 -24.14
C VAL A 240 6.21 20.94 -24.13
N LEU A 241 7.26 21.54 -23.58
CA LEU A 241 7.51 22.97 -23.64
C LEU A 241 8.95 23.22 -24.05
N HIS A 242 9.18 24.18 -24.93
CA HIS A 242 10.54 24.53 -25.33
C HIS A 242 11.28 25.24 -24.18
N MET A 243 12.15 24.50 -23.50
CA MET A 243 12.90 24.95 -22.32
C MET A 243 14.13 24.07 -22.11
N SER A 244 15.16 24.61 -21.46
CA SER A 244 16.24 23.78 -20.91
C SER A 244 15.80 23.15 -19.58
N PRO A 245 16.07 21.85 -19.37
CA PRO A 245 15.66 21.15 -18.15
C PRO A 245 16.61 21.50 -16.99
N SER A 246 16.31 22.58 -16.28
CA SER A 246 17.09 23.04 -15.11
C SER A 246 16.50 22.59 -13.78
N LEU A 247 15.19 22.32 -13.74
CA LEU A 247 14.41 22.05 -12.53
C LEU A 247 13.70 20.69 -12.64
N LYS A 248 13.63 20.00 -11.50
CA LYS A 248 12.79 18.82 -11.26
C LYS A 248 11.69 19.21 -10.31
N LEU A 249 10.45 18.90 -10.65
CA LEU A 249 9.31 19.01 -9.75
C LEU A 249 8.52 17.72 -9.79
N TYR A 250 8.19 17.18 -8.63
CA TYR A 250 7.26 16.07 -8.49
C TYR A 250 6.20 16.44 -7.46
N PHE A 251 4.93 16.33 -7.82
CA PHE A 251 3.82 16.58 -6.93
C PHE A 251 3.06 15.29 -6.65
N ILE A 252 2.70 15.11 -5.39
CA ILE A 252 1.74 14.11 -4.93
C ILE A 252 0.51 14.89 -4.46
N ASN A 253 -0.57 14.77 -5.22
CA ASN A 253 -1.80 15.55 -5.08
C ASN A 253 -1.54 17.07 -5.08
N ASP A 254 -2.05 17.77 -4.07
CA ASP A 254 -1.79 19.18 -3.79
C ASP A 254 -1.01 19.38 -2.49
N ASP A 255 -0.55 18.28 -1.89
CA ASP A 255 -0.12 18.25 -0.49
C ASP A 255 1.41 18.15 -0.36
N VAL A 256 2.08 17.52 -1.33
CA VAL A 256 3.52 17.28 -1.27
C VAL A 256 4.17 17.68 -2.58
N VAL A 257 5.30 18.39 -2.51
CA VAL A 257 6.18 18.66 -3.64
C VAL A 257 7.60 18.25 -3.32
N TYR A 258 8.25 17.61 -4.28
CA TYR A 258 9.68 17.39 -4.30
C TYR A 258 10.28 18.29 -5.38
N GLU A 259 11.29 19.08 -5.02
CA GLU A 259 12.02 19.90 -5.98
C GLU A 259 13.50 19.56 -6.01
N GLY A 260 14.13 19.67 -7.17
CA GLY A 260 15.57 19.48 -7.32
C GLY A 260 16.08 20.19 -8.56
N ILE A 261 17.39 20.27 -8.70
CA ILE A 261 18.05 20.82 -9.89
C ILE A 261 18.83 19.74 -10.62
N TYR A 262 19.07 19.95 -11.91
CA TYR A 262 20.04 19.18 -12.67
C TYR A 262 21.43 19.80 -12.45
N ASP A 263 22.11 19.38 -11.39
CA ASP A 263 23.43 19.88 -10.96
C ASP A 263 24.61 19.08 -11.52
N LYS A 264 24.35 17.90 -12.07
CA LYS A 264 25.36 17.01 -12.67
C LYS A 264 25.27 17.05 -14.19
N ILE A 265 26.37 17.49 -14.80
CA ILE A 265 26.59 17.46 -16.24
C ILE A 265 27.68 16.42 -16.50
N ASP A 266 27.39 15.48 -17.39
CA ASP A 266 28.36 14.49 -17.85
C ASP A 266 28.81 14.86 -19.27
N LEU A 267 30.13 14.89 -19.47
CA LEU A 267 30.71 15.07 -20.79
C LEU A 267 31.01 13.69 -21.34
N ARG A 268 30.19 13.20 -22.26
CA ARG A 268 30.28 11.83 -22.78
C ARG A 268 30.88 11.83 -24.18
N PRO A 269 31.57 10.75 -24.60
CA PRO A 269 31.87 10.56 -26.01
C PRO A 269 30.57 10.57 -26.81
N ASP A 270 30.56 11.28 -27.94
CA ASP A 270 29.44 11.21 -28.88
C ASP A 270 29.44 9.84 -29.59
N PRO A 271 28.43 8.97 -29.36
CA PRO A 271 28.37 7.66 -29.97
C PRO A 271 28.02 7.71 -31.47
N TRP A 272 27.60 8.86 -31.99
CA TRP A 272 27.26 9.06 -33.40
C TRP A 272 28.45 9.54 -34.23
N THR A 273 29.57 9.92 -33.58
CA THR A 273 30.79 10.30 -34.27
C THR A 273 31.51 9.06 -34.81
N THR A 274 31.56 8.90 -36.13
CA THR A 274 32.23 7.78 -36.84
C THR A 274 33.75 7.94 -36.96
N GLY A 275 34.33 9.04 -36.48
CA GLY A 275 35.78 9.25 -36.46
C GLY A 275 36.39 8.65 -35.19
N THR A 276 37.39 7.77 -35.33
CA THR A 276 38.27 7.42 -34.20
C THR A 276 38.81 8.71 -33.59
N PRO A 277 38.53 9.02 -32.31
CA PRO A 277 39.18 10.15 -31.66
C PRO A 277 40.69 9.89 -31.70
N ASP A 278 41.45 10.84 -32.23
CA ASP A 278 42.90 10.79 -32.14
C ASP A 278 43.26 10.77 -30.65
N ARG A 279 43.68 9.60 -30.16
CA ARG A 279 44.08 9.36 -28.75
C ARG A 279 45.35 10.14 -28.37
N SER A 280 45.88 10.95 -29.27
CA SER A 280 47.15 11.66 -29.19
C SER A 280 46.95 13.17 -28.94
N GLY A 281 46.01 13.56 -28.09
CA GLY A 281 45.80 14.95 -27.71
C GLY A 281 45.28 15.06 -26.26
N PRO A 282 45.42 16.24 -25.60
CA PRO A 282 44.71 16.47 -24.34
C PRO A 282 43.22 16.18 -24.58
N GLU A 283 42.53 15.55 -23.62
CA GLU A 283 41.08 15.25 -23.74
C GLU A 283 40.30 16.54 -24.03
N THR A 284 40.10 16.88 -25.30
CA THR A 284 39.38 18.09 -25.68
C THR A 284 37.90 17.83 -25.46
N ALA A 285 37.22 18.80 -24.84
CA ALA A 285 35.77 18.75 -24.69
C ALA A 285 35.03 18.86 -26.04
N ASP A 286 35.72 19.32 -27.08
CA ASP A 286 35.23 19.39 -28.46
C ASP A 286 34.67 18.04 -28.94
N GLY A 287 33.46 18.07 -29.48
CA GLY A 287 32.74 16.89 -29.95
C GLY A 287 32.23 15.96 -28.85
N ARG A 288 32.29 16.35 -27.57
CA ARG A 288 31.66 15.60 -26.47
C ARG A 288 30.21 16.03 -26.27
N LEU A 289 29.37 15.05 -25.94
CA LEU A 289 27.99 15.30 -25.55
C LEU A 289 27.91 15.86 -24.15
N LEU A 290 27.17 16.95 -24.00
CA LEU A 290 26.79 17.54 -22.74
C LEU A 290 25.44 16.95 -22.32
N ASP A 291 25.50 15.94 -21.45
CA ASP A 291 24.34 15.19 -20.97
C ASP A 291 24.00 15.58 -19.52
N LEU A 292 22.70 15.68 -19.21
CA LEU A 292 22.22 16.04 -17.88
C LEU A 292 21.84 14.79 -17.10
N ILE A 293 22.54 14.55 -16.00
CA ILE A 293 22.35 13.34 -15.21
C ILE A 293 21.40 13.63 -14.06
N GLY A 294 20.21 13.05 -14.16
CA GLY A 294 19.11 13.30 -13.23
C GLY A 294 18.89 12.22 -12.17
N TYR A 295 19.36 10.99 -12.36
CA TYR A 295 18.88 9.86 -11.57
C TYR A 295 19.22 9.97 -10.08
N ASP A 296 20.45 10.36 -9.74
CA ASP A 296 20.95 10.44 -8.36
C ASP A 296 21.00 11.87 -7.80
N SER A 297 20.30 12.84 -8.38
CA SER A 297 20.28 14.18 -7.77
C SER A 297 19.40 14.16 -6.53
N LEU A 298 19.90 14.81 -5.49
CA LEU A 298 19.16 15.04 -4.26
C LEU A 298 17.93 15.91 -4.54
N LEU A 299 16.84 15.62 -3.84
CA LEU A 299 15.60 16.39 -3.89
C LEU A 299 15.37 17.07 -2.54
N THR A 300 14.56 18.11 -2.52
CA THR A 300 14.05 18.72 -1.30
C THR A 300 12.55 18.44 -1.22
N ARG A 301 12.11 17.82 -0.13
CA ARG A 301 10.70 17.49 0.11
C ARG A 301 10.01 18.63 0.85
N TRP A 302 8.83 19.03 0.38
CA TRP A 302 7.95 19.97 1.07
C TRP A 302 6.57 19.35 1.19
N SER A 303 5.97 19.49 2.37
CA SER A 303 4.67 18.89 2.68
C SER A 303 3.77 19.92 3.35
N PHE A 304 2.46 19.83 3.10
CA PHE A 304 1.46 20.81 3.53
C PHE A 304 1.35 20.93 5.06
N ASP A 305 1.63 19.84 5.76
CA ASP A 305 1.74 19.76 7.23
C ASP A 305 3.03 20.41 7.77
N GLY A 306 4.01 20.68 6.92
CA GLY A 306 5.31 21.28 7.26
C GLY A 306 5.30 22.77 7.61
N GLY A 307 4.12 23.36 7.86
CA GLY A 307 3.96 24.75 8.27
C GLY A 307 3.84 25.77 7.12
N GLY A 308 3.72 27.06 7.48
CA GLY A 308 3.36 28.13 6.53
C GLY A 308 4.37 28.35 5.40
N HIS A 309 5.67 28.15 5.67
CA HIS A 309 6.72 28.27 4.65
C HIS A 309 6.60 27.16 3.59
N ALA A 310 6.44 25.90 4.03
CA ALA A 310 6.27 24.76 3.12
C ALA A 310 5.03 24.92 2.22
N ARG A 311 3.89 25.36 2.80
CA ARG A 311 2.68 25.67 2.02
C ARG A 311 2.91 26.74 0.97
N THR A 312 3.69 27.76 1.29
CA THR A 312 4.03 28.83 0.34
C THR A 312 4.86 28.29 -0.83
N ILE A 313 5.83 27.41 -0.57
CA ILE A 313 6.63 26.76 -1.60
C ILE A 313 5.77 25.87 -2.49
N ILE A 314 4.94 25.00 -1.90
CA ILE A 314 4.02 24.13 -2.64
C ILE A 314 3.15 24.97 -3.59
N MET A 315 2.53 26.04 -3.07
CA MET A 315 1.69 26.93 -3.86
C MET A 315 2.45 27.56 -5.03
N ARG A 316 3.65 28.11 -4.80
CA ARG A 316 4.47 28.74 -5.85
C ARG A 316 4.93 27.75 -6.91
N ARG A 317 5.33 26.54 -6.51
CA ARG A 317 5.75 25.49 -7.46
C ARG A 317 4.59 24.98 -8.28
N ARG A 318 3.42 24.81 -7.66
CA ARG A 318 2.20 24.44 -8.38
C ARG A 318 1.79 25.52 -9.38
N GLU A 319 1.82 26.79 -8.98
CA GLU A 319 1.51 27.92 -9.86
C GLU A 319 2.46 27.98 -11.06
N LEU A 320 3.77 27.78 -10.83
CA LEU A 320 4.76 27.66 -11.89
C LEU A 320 4.41 26.50 -12.84
N PHE A 321 4.20 25.30 -12.30
CA PHE A 321 3.87 24.12 -13.11
C PHE A 321 2.62 24.34 -13.96
N GLU A 322 1.52 24.79 -13.36
CA GLU A 322 0.24 25.01 -14.06
C GLU A 322 0.35 26.09 -15.13
N THR A 323 1.17 27.11 -14.92
CA THR A 323 1.46 28.15 -15.92
C THR A 323 2.17 27.54 -17.12
N LEU A 324 3.24 26.76 -16.88
CA LEU A 324 4.00 26.10 -17.93
C LEU A 324 3.16 25.04 -18.65
N TRP A 325 2.37 24.26 -17.92
CA TRP A 325 1.48 23.22 -18.44
C TRP A 325 0.44 23.76 -19.42
N LYS A 326 -0.14 24.92 -19.12
CA LYS A 326 -1.09 25.61 -20.01
C LYS A 326 -0.44 26.13 -21.28
N ALA A 327 0.82 26.55 -21.20
CA ALA A 327 1.59 27.00 -22.36
C ALA A 327 2.19 25.84 -23.18
N ALA A 328 2.29 24.65 -22.57
CA ALA A 328 2.85 23.45 -23.19
C ALA A 328 1.90 22.86 -24.25
N ARG A 329 2.51 22.16 -25.21
CA ARG A 329 1.81 21.43 -26.27
C ARG A 329 1.75 19.95 -25.93
N GLU A 330 0.84 19.21 -26.54
CA GLU A 330 0.84 17.74 -26.44
C GLU A 330 2.16 17.18 -26.97
N LEU A 331 2.61 16.06 -26.38
CA LEU A 331 3.79 15.34 -26.88
C LEU A 331 3.51 14.90 -28.32
N PRO A 332 4.30 15.34 -29.31
CA PRO A 332 4.11 14.92 -30.70
C PRO A 332 4.37 13.42 -30.83
N ASP A 333 3.60 12.77 -31.71
CA ASP A 333 3.81 11.36 -32.03
C ASP A 333 5.27 11.11 -32.43
N ALA A 334 5.82 9.97 -31.99
CA ALA A 334 7.12 9.52 -32.45
C ALA A 334 7.00 9.15 -33.94
N ALA A 335 7.54 10.03 -34.80
CA ALA A 335 7.63 9.81 -36.24
C ALA A 335 8.65 8.72 -36.58
#